data_AF-A0A9Y3QQS5-F1
#
_entry.id   AF-A0A9Y3QQS5-F1
#
_cell.length_a   1.000
_cell.length_b   1.000
_cell.length_c   1.000
_cell.angle_alpha   90.00
_cell.angle_beta   90.00
_cell.angle_gamma   90.00
#
_symmetry.space_group_name_H-M   'P 1'
#
loop_
_entity.id
_entity.type
_entity.pdbx_description
1 polymer ?
#
loop_
_entity_poly.entity_id
_entity_poly.type
_entity_poly.pdbx_seq_one_letter_code
_entity_poly.pdbx_strand_id
1 'polypeptide(L)'
;MLTVGEMKLILCSPASLQDSCCTDLSDGPNTQEADYGILNTEINHDFITDKTRMAYNFQAHSTNYTELCEQVKRESGPNKCAEPPYAHKSDVEMKEDFKGHSVTSPAIAGRPVKSNITVHLPAALKQAAKNVNNVACTFFKNISLLQEAHKTAKPINDVVEITVENEIIRNLSEPIRIDFYHEAVSESYLRTCVSWDTRKDSLQVNWLTDECETQQKGENHIVCLCNHLTYITVVVERHTADSAFPTTTKTVRDSA
;
A
#
# COMPACT_ATOMS: atom_id res chain seq x y z
N MET A 1 -18.10 -6.51 2.28
CA MET A 1 -18.31 -5.84 0.97
C MET A 1 -19.80 -5.60 0.83
N LEU A 2 -20.23 -4.36 0.54
CA LEU A 2 -21.62 -3.98 0.31
C LEU A 2 -21.92 -4.00 -1.19
N THR A 3 -23.06 -4.54 -1.57
CA THR A 3 -23.54 -4.50 -2.95
C THR A 3 -24.80 -3.66 -3.01
N VAL A 4 -24.80 -2.61 -3.83
CA VAL A 4 -25.97 -1.75 -4.08
C VAL A 4 -26.28 -1.79 -5.57
N GLY A 5 -27.31 -2.56 -5.95
CA GLY A 5 -27.56 -2.87 -7.36
C GLY A 5 -26.39 -3.65 -7.97
N GLU A 6 -25.79 -3.12 -9.03
CA GLU A 6 -24.59 -3.69 -9.65
C GLU A 6 -23.28 -3.18 -9.03
N MET A 7 -23.35 -2.18 -8.15
CA MET A 7 -22.17 -1.53 -7.59
C MET A 7 -21.66 -2.28 -6.35
N LYS A 8 -20.36 -2.60 -6.34
CA LYS A 8 -19.69 -3.24 -5.20
C LYS A 8 -18.83 -2.21 -4.46
N LEU A 9 -19.09 -2.03 -3.18
CA LEU A 9 -18.40 -1.12 -2.28
C LEU A 9 -17.70 -1.90 -1.18
N ILE A 10 -16.43 -1.61 -0.92
CA ILE A 10 -15.73 -2.18 0.23
C ILE A 10 -15.96 -1.24 1.41
N LEU A 11 -16.85 -1.63 2.32
CA LEU A 11 -17.16 -0.88 3.54
C LEU A 11 -16.04 -0.91 4.58
N CYS A 12 -15.18 -1.92 4.48
CA CYS A 12 -14.10 -2.10 5.42
C CYS A 12 -12.83 -2.53 4.72
N SER A 13 -11.87 -1.62 4.70
CA SER A 13 -10.54 -1.86 4.16
C SER A 13 -9.60 -2.29 5.29
N PRO A 14 -8.62 -3.15 5.04
CA PRO A 14 -7.53 -3.36 5.98
C PRO A 14 -6.83 -2.02 6.25
N ALA A 15 -6.65 -1.66 7.52
CA ALA A 15 -6.00 -0.41 7.92
C ALA A 15 -4.50 -0.42 7.58
N SER A 16 -3.91 -1.62 7.54
CA SER A 16 -2.61 -1.92 6.98
C SER A 16 -2.62 -3.39 6.55
N LEU A 17 -1.71 -3.78 5.67
CA LEU A 17 -1.60 -5.15 5.18
C LEU A 17 -1.08 -6.16 6.23
N GLN A 18 -0.80 -5.74 7.48
CA GLN A 18 -0.17 -6.62 8.47
C GLN A 18 -0.90 -6.86 9.78
N ASP A 19 -1.61 -5.92 10.38
CA ASP A 19 -1.91 -6.09 11.82
C ASP A 19 -3.39 -6.21 12.16
N SER A 20 -4.29 -5.71 11.31
CA SER A 20 -5.71 -5.96 11.48
C SER A 20 -6.48 -5.98 10.18
N CYS A 21 -7.21 -7.07 9.99
CA CYS A 21 -8.25 -7.12 8.99
C CYS A 21 -9.52 -6.57 9.62
N CYS A 22 -10.20 -5.71 8.89
CA CYS A 22 -11.56 -5.41 9.26
C CYS A 22 -12.46 -6.61 8.94
N THR A 23 -13.10 -7.14 9.96
CA THR A 23 -13.97 -8.32 9.90
C THR A 23 -15.32 -8.01 10.52
N ASP A 24 -16.22 -9.00 10.44
CA ASP A 24 -17.45 -9.04 11.24
C ASP A 24 -18.31 -7.78 11.10
N LEU A 25 -18.55 -7.38 9.85
CA LEU A 25 -19.53 -6.35 9.54
C LEU A 25 -20.89 -6.78 10.10
N SER A 26 -21.46 -5.92 10.93
CA SER A 26 -22.74 -6.13 11.62
C SER A 26 -23.61 -4.90 11.52
N ASP A 27 -24.91 -5.06 11.79
CA ASP A 27 -25.86 -3.96 11.75
C ASP A 27 -25.52 -2.90 12.81
N GLY A 28 -25.61 -1.63 12.43
CA GLY A 28 -25.30 -0.50 13.28
C GLY A 28 -26.50 0.42 13.54
N PRO A 29 -26.27 1.56 14.20
CA PRO A 29 -27.34 2.52 14.49
C PRO A 29 -27.80 3.22 13.21
N ASN A 30 -28.87 2.70 12.59
CA ASN A 30 -29.40 3.18 11.32
C ASN A 30 -30.32 4.40 11.46
N THR A 31 -30.50 5.15 10.36
CA THR A 31 -31.47 6.26 10.31
C THR A 31 -32.90 5.74 10.49
N GLN A 32 -33.84 6.62 10.85
CA GLN A 32 -35.26 6.24 10.87
C GLN A 32 -35.74 5.77 9.48
N GLU A 33 -36.85 5.04 9.50
CA GLU A 33 -37.56 4.60 8.31
C GLU A 33 -38.00 5.82 7.47
N ALA A 34 -37.88 5.70 6.15
CA ALA A 34 -38.19 6.77 5.21
C ALA A 34 -38.90 6.20 3.99
N ASP A 35 -39.68 7.03 3.31
CA ASP A 35 -40.42 6.61 2.10
C ASP A 35 -39.51 6.43 0.86
N TYR A 36 -38.22 6.75 0.99
CA TYR A 36 -37.20 6.62 -0.06
C TYR A 36 -35.84 6.22 0.53
N GLY A 37 -35.02 5.52 -0.26
CA GLY A 37 -33.67 5.13 0.14
C GLY A 37 -33.32 3.68 -0.23
N ILE A 38 -32.58 3.03 0.66
CA ILE A 38 -32.08 1.66 0.53
C ILE A 38 -33.09 0.71 1.16
N LEU A 39 -33.43 -0.38 0.46
CA LEU A 39 -34.45 -1.37 0.83
C LEU A 39 -33.84 -2.78 0.73
N ASN A 40 -34.35 -3.73 1.53
CA ASN A 40 -33.96 -5.14 1.56
C ASN A 40 -32.46 -5.34 1.86
N THR A 41 -32.05 -4.93 3.06
CA THR A 41 -30.64 -5.04 3.46
C THR A 41 -30.36 -6.40 4.08
N GLU A 42 -29.28 -7.02 3.63
CA GLU A 42 -28.75 -8.28 4.13
C GLU A 42 -27.26 -8.12 4.49
N ILE A 43 -26.81 -8.82 5.53
CA ILE A 43 -25.39 -8.98 5.86
C ILE A 43 -25.08 -10.46 5.83
N ASN A 44 -24.08 -10.90 5.03
CA ASN A 44 -23.70 -12.31 4.92
C ASN A 44 -24.86 -13.26 4.56
N HIS A 45 -25.85 -12.77 3.80
CA HIS A 45 -27.12 -13.46 3.49
C HIS A 45 -28.10 -13.59 4.67
N ASP A 46 -27.79 -12.97 5.80
CA ASP A 46 -28.72 -12.81 6.91
C ASP A 46 -29.54 -11.54 6.68
N PHE A 47 -30.86 -11.70 6.66
CA PHE A 47 -31.81 -10.61 6.50
C PHE A 47 -31.82 -9.70 7.73
N ILE A 48 -31.67 -8.40 7.51
CA ILE A 48 -31.70 -7.39 8.59
C ILE A 48 -33.09 -6.78 8.70
N THR A 49 -33.57 -6.19 7.60
CA THR A 49 -34.83 -5.45 7.59
C THR A 49 -35.35 -5.21 6.18
N ASP A 50 -36.68 -5.20 6.06
CA ASP A 50 -37.48 -4.81 4.91
C ASP A 50 -37.84 -3.31 4.93
N LYS A 51 -37.41 -2.57 5.96
CA LYS A 51 -37.69 -1.14 6.07
C LYS A 51 -36.80 -0.36 5.12
N THR A 52 -37.40 0.59 4.42
CA THR A 52 -36.64 1.55 3.60
C THR A 52 -35.96 2.58 4.52
N ARG A 53 -34.66 2.81 4.34
CA ARG A 53 -33.89 3.80 5.10
C ARG A 53 -33.01 4.65 4.19
N MET A 54 -32.85 5.93 4.51
CA MET A 54 -31.98 6.82 3.74
C MET A 54 -30.49 6.46 3.86
N ALA A 55 -30.07 5.90 5.01
CA ALA A 55 -28.71 5.45 5.21
C ALA A 55 -28.64 4.25 6.17
N TYR A 56 -27.69 3.36 5.90
CA TYR A 56 -27.31 2.28 6.79
C TYR A 56 -25.91 2.53 7.35
N ASN A 57 -25.78 2.31 8.65
CA ASN A 57 -24.51 2.32 9.35
C ASN A 57 -24.18 0.88 9.73
N PHE A 58 -22.94 0.48 9.48
CA PHE A 58 -22.44 -0.83 9.85
C PHE A 58 -21.40 -0.69 10.95
N GLN A 59 -21.40 -1.61 11.89
CA GLN A 59 -20.30 -1.77 12.83
C GLN A 59 -19.33 -2.80 12.28
N ALA A 60 -18.04 -2.60 12.51
CA ALA A 60 -17.02 -3.50 12.04
C ALA A 60 -16.02 -3.77 13.16
N HIS A 61 -15.52 -5.00 13.23
CA HIS A 61 -14.47 -5.37 14.17
C HIS A 61 -13.12 -5.36 13.47
N SER A 62 -12.07 -5.02 14.21
CA SER A 62 -10.69 -5.17 13.78
C SER A 62 -10.15 -6.46 14.40
N THR A 63 -9.80 -7.46 13.59
CA THR A 63 -9.30 -8.75 14.05
C THR A 63 -7.89 -8.99 13.51
N ASN A 64 -7.01 -9.53 14.35
CA ASN A 64 -5.63 -9.79 13.96
C ASN A 64 -5.58 -10.95 12.94
N TYR A 65 -4.69 -10.84 11.95
CA TYR A 65 -4.49 -11.88 10.94
C TYR A 65 -4.21 -13.26 11.57
N THR A 66 -3.47 -13.31 12.67
CA THR A 66 -3.13 -14.55 13.36
C THR A 66 -4.38 -15.27 13.85
N GLU A 67 -5.32 -14.53 14.45
CA GLU A 67 -6.58 -15.09 14.96
C GLU A 67 -7.47 -15.60 13.82
N LEU A 68 -7.56 -14.82 12.74
CA LEU A 68 -8.28 -15.22 11.52
C LEU A 68 -7.68 -16.47 10.89
N CYS A 69 -6.36 -16.56 10.85
CA CYS A 69 -5.72 -17.73 10.28
C CYS A 69 -5.92 -18.98 11.14
N GLU A 70 -5.88 -18.86 12.46
CA GLU A 70 -6.21 -19.96 13.35
C GLU A 70 -7.67 -20.43 13.19
N GLN A 71 -8.59 -19.53 12.85
CA GLN A 71 -9.96 -19.88 12.52
C GLN A 71 -10.06 -20.64 11.18
N VAL A 72 -9.41 -20.16 10.13
CA VAL A 72 -9.38 -20.81 8.81
C VAL A 72 -8.71 -22.18 8.88
N LYS A 73 -7.64 -22.35 9.66
CA LYS A 73 -7.00 -23.65 9.90
C LYS A 73 -7.99 -24.65 10.51
N ARG A 74 -8.82 -24.20 11.46
CA ARG A 74 -9.86 -25.01 12.12
C ARG A 74 -10.97 -25.43 11.16
N GLU A 75 -11.42 -24.53 10.30
CA GLU A 75 -12.58 -24.76 9.42
C GLU A 75 -12.23 -25.45 8.10
N SER A 76 -11.03 -25.21 7.56
CA SER A 76 -10.69 -25.54 6.18
C SER A 76 -9.35 -26.28 6.00
N GLY A 77 -8.67 -26.62 7.10
CA GLY A 77 -7.44 -27.42 7.11
C GLY A 77 -6.12 -26.62 7.14
N PRO A 78 -5.01 -27.25 7.57
CA PRO A 78 -3.76 -26.57 7.93
C PRO A 78 -3.02 -25.86 6.77
N ASN A 79 -3.30 -26.24 5.51
CA ASN A 79 -2.56 -25.74 4.34
C ASN A 79 -3.18 -24.50 3.68
N LYS A 80 -4.34 -24.01 4.15
CA LYS A 80 -4.96 -22.78 3.62
C LYS A 80 -4.45 -21.50 4.28
N CYS A 81 -3.79 -21.66 5.43
CA CYS A 81 -3.04 -20.61 6.11
C CYS A 81 -1.56 -20.95 6.05
N ALA A 82 -0.95 -20.73 4.89
CA ALA A 82 0.51 -20.81 4.79
C ALA A 82 1.12 -19.71 5.67
N GLU A 83 2.18 -20.04 6.42
CA GLU A 83 2.97 -19.06 7.18
C GLU A 83 3.37 -17.90 6.25
N PRO A 84 3.00 -16.66 6.56
CA PRO A 84 3.37 -15.55 5.71
C PRO A 84 4.79 -15.11 6.04
N PRO A 85 5.67 -15.03 5.03
CA PRO A 85 6.51 -13.86 4.91
C PRO A 85 6.01 -13.05 3.72
N TYR A 86 4.69 -12.85 3.59
CA TYR A 86 4.15 -11.92 2.59
C TYR A 86 4.41 -10.48 2.95
N ALA A 87 4.74 -10.21 4.21
CA ALA A 87 5.12 -8.89 4.64
C ALA A 87 6.10 -8.99 5.82
N HIS A 88 7.07 -8.09 5.91
CA HIS A 88 7.93 -7.94 7.08
C HIS A 88 7.93 -6.47 7.51
N LYS A 89 7.64 -6.18 8.77
CA LYS A 89 7.68 -4.83 9.32
C LYS A 89 8.86 -4.65 10.25
N SER A 90 9.46 -3.48 10.16
CA SER A 90 10.51 -3.03 11.06
C SER A 90 10.17 -1.64 11.55
N ASP A 91 10.00 -1.51 12.86
CA ASP A 91 9.77 -0.23 13.53
C ASP A 91 11.12 0.39 13.93
N VAL A 92 11.24 1.70 13.70
CA VAL A 92 12.42 2.49 14.04
C VAL A 92 12.00 3.66 14.92
N GLU A 93 12.62 3.75 16.10
CA GLU A 93 12.48 4.88 17.00
C GLU A 93 13.37 6.05 16.54
N MET A 94 12.75 7.14 16.11
CA MET A 94 13.36 8.42 15.80
C MET A 94 13.47 9.29 17.07
N LYS A 95 14.59 9.11 17.78
CA LYS A 95 14.97 9.92 18.97
C LYS A 95 15.19 11.40 18.60
N GLU A 96 15.32 12.27 19.60
CA GLU A 96 15.52 13.72 19.39
C GLU A 96 16.75 14.05 18.53
N ASP A 97 17.80 13.24 18.63
CA ASP A 97 19.06 13.39 17.90
C ASP A 97 19.14 12.57 16.60
N PHE A 98 17.99 12.07 16.10
CA PHE A 98 17.91 11.20 14.92
C PHE A 98 18.70 11.75 13.73
N LYS A 99 19.73 11.00 13.31
CA LYS A 99 20.60 11.31 12.16
C LYS A 99 20.25 10.54 10.89
N GLY A 100 19.10 9.87 10.89
CA GLY A 100 18.73 8.91 9.87
C GLY A 100 19.01 7.46 10.29
N HIS A 101 18.38 6.53 9.59
CA HIS A 101 18.51 5.09 9.86
C HIS A 101 18.28 4.29 8.59
N SER A 102 18.91 3.13 8.46
CA SER A 102 18.73 2.27 7.31
C SER A 102 18.08 0.95 7.73
N VAL A 103 16.94 0.64 7.12
CA VAL A 103 16.19 -0.60 7.34
C VAL A 103 16.34 -1.47 6.11
N THR A 104 16.74 -2.73 6.28
CA THR A 104 16.88 -3.66 5.16
C THR A 104 15.91 -4.83 5.32
N SER A 105 15.23 -5.20 4.24
CA SER A 105 14.35 -6.37 4.20
C SER A 105 15.14 -7.66 4.51
N PRO A 106 14.56 -8.62 5.24
CA PRO A 106 15.27 -9.85 5.62
C PRO A 106 15.64 -10.72 4.41
N ALA A 107 16.85 -11.27 4.45
CA ALA A 107 17.34 -12.22 3.44
C ALA A 107 16.52 -13.52 3.45
N ILE A 108 16.28 -14.09 2.27
CA ILE A 108 15.48 -15.31 2.11
C ILE A 108 16.43 -16.50 1.88
N ALA A 109 16.34 -17.52 2.74
CA ALA A 109 17.03 -18.77 2.53
C ALA A 109 16.53 -19.44 1.23
N GLY A 110 17.44 -19.74 0.29
CA GLY A 110 17.13 -20.39 -0.98
C GLY A 110 16.85 -19.47 -2.18
N ARG A 111 16.81 -18.13 -1.97
CA ARG A 111 16.85 -17.15 -3.08
C ARG A 111 18.31 -16.72 -3.29
N PRO A 112 18.81 -16.56 -4.53
CA PRO A 112 20.11 -15.92 -4.73
C PRO A 112 20.09 -14.53 -4.07
N VAL A 113 21.24 -14.13 -3.51
CA VAL A 113 21.53 -13.00 -2.59
C VAL A 113 21.14 -11.59 -3.12
N LYS A 114 20.28 -11.45 -4.13
CA LYS A 114 20.17 -10.26 -5.00
C LYS A 114 18.77 -9.61 -5.08
N SER A 115 17.93 -9.72 -4.05
CA SER A 115 16.58 -9.08 -4.06
C SER A 115 16.17 -8.44 -2.74
N ASN A 116 17.12 -7.78 -2.06
CA ASN A 116 16.82 -7.00 -0.86
C ASN A 116 16.38 -5.57 -1.22
N ILE A 117 15.52 -5.02 -0.37
CA ILE A 117 15.16 -3.62 -0.35
C ILE A 117 15.82 -2.99 0.87
N THR A 118 16.51 -1.87 0.68
CA THR A 118 17.02 -1.06 1.79
C THR A 118 16.40 0.32 1.75
N VAL A 119 15.73 0.71 2.83
CA VAL A 119 15.17 2.05 3.03
C VAL A 119 16.14 2.85 3.88
N HIS A 120 16.58 3.99 3.36
CA HIS A 120 17.39 4.97 4.08
C HIS A 120 16.51 6.15 4.48
N LEU A 121 16.16 6.18 5.77
CA LEU A 121 15.37 7.23 6.39
C LEU A 121 16.25 8.46 6.67
N PRO A 122 15.90 9.65 6.15
CA PRO A 122 16.70 10.86 6.32
C PRO A 122 16.48 11.50 7.69
N ALA A 123 17.44 12.32 8.15
CA ALA A 123 17.30 13.04 9.42
C ALA A 123 16.12 14.04 9.38
N ALA A 124 15.85 14.63 8.21
CA ALA A 124 14.72 15.54 7.99
C ALA A 124 13.35 14.90 8.33
N LEU A 125 13.25 13.57 8.28
CA LEU A 125 12.01 12.87 8.60
C LEU A 125 11.55 13.14 10.04
N LYS A 126 12.49 13.22 10.99
CA LYS A 126 12.14 13.50 12.39
C LYS A 126 11.48 14.86 12.56
N GLN A 127 11.95 15.85 11.81
CA GLN A 127 11.39 17.22 11.85
C GLN A 127 10.00 17.26 11.20
N ALA A 128 9.79 16.50 10.14
CA ALA A 128 8.49 16.39 9.48
C ALA A 128 7.46 15.64 10.33
N ALA A 129 7.89 14.63 11.11
CA ALA A 129 7.05 13.78 11.95
C ALA A 129 6.55 14.45 13.25
N LYS A 130 6.94 15.71 13.53
CA LYS A 130 6.53 16.54 14.70
C LYS A 130 6.47 15.80 16.05
N ASN A 131 5.31 15.22 16.37
CA ASN A 131 5.01 14.59 17.67
C ASN A 131 5.15 13.06 17.64
N VAL A 132 5.45 12.47 16.48
CA VAL A 132 5.62 11.03 16.31
C VAL A 132 7.10 10.67 16.41
N ASN A 133 7.37 9.62 17.19
CA ASN A 133 8.72 9.11 17.41
C ASN A 133 8.98 7.81 16.65
N ASN A 134 7.98 7.20 16.03
CA ASN A 134 8.13 5.89 15.39
C ASN A 134 7.85 5.98 13.89
N VAL A 135 8.70 5.34 13.11
CA VAL A 135 8.45 5.08 11.69
C VAL A 135 8.50 3.59 11.46
N ALA A 136 7.52 3.08 10.72
CA ALA A 136 7.47 1.68 10.31
C ALA A 136 7.84 1.56 8.85
N CYS A 137 8.71 0.60 8.53
CA CYS A 137 8.98 0.16 7.17
C CYS A 137 8.41 -1.25 7.01
N THR A 138 7.43 -1.43 6.12
CA THR A 138 6.78 -2.71 5.85
C THR A 138 7.12 -3.17 4.43
N PHE A 139 7.76 -4.32 4.31
CA PHE A 139 8.22 -4.92 3.06
C PHE A 139 7.27 -6.03 2.63
N PHE A 140 6.48 -5.80 1.58
CA PHE A 140 5.52 -6.74 1.02
C PHE A 140 6.13 -7.60 -0.08
N LYS A 141 5.98 -8.92 0.03
CA LYS A 141 6.46 -9.92 -0.92
C LYS A 141 5.32 -10.49 -1.75
N ASN A 142 5.66 -10.93 -2.97
CA ASN A 142 4.76 -11.65 -3.88
C ASN A 142 3.40 -10.94 -4.08
N ILE A 143 3.50 -9.75 -4.66
CA ILE A 143 2.38 -8.82 -4.79
C ILE A 143 1.54 -9.14 -6.04
N SER A 144 1.41 -10.43 -6.34
CA SER A 144 0.58 -10.92 -7.43
C SER A 144 -0.89 -10.50 -7.26
N LEU A 145 -1.30 -10.12 -6.04
CA LEU A 145 -2.61 -9.57 -5.71
C LEU A 145 -2.79 -8.08 -6.08
N LEU A 146 -1.74 -7.25 -6.13
CA LEU A 146 -1.86 -5.85 -6.62
C LEU A 146 -1.71 -5.75 -8.16
N GLN A 147 -1.46 -6.86 -8.85
CA GLN A 147 -1.23 -6.90 -10.30
C GLN A 147 -2.49 -6.68 -11.15
N GLU A 148 -3.70 -6.89 -10.60
CA GLU A 148 -4.94 -6.72 -11.37
C GLU A 148 -5.19 -5.26 -11.82
N ALA A 149 -4.47 -4.29 -11.26
CA ALA A 149 -4.62 -2.88 -11.60
C ALA A 149 -3.80 -2.40 -12.82
N HIS A 150 -2.76 -3.13 -13.25
CA HIS A 150 -1.89 -2.67 -14.35
C HIS A 150 -1.68 -3.76 -15.40
N LYS A 151 -2.35 -3.62 -16.55
CA LYS A 151 -2.24 -4.54 -17.69
C LYS A 151 -0.89 -4.44 -18.43
N THR A 152 -0.09 -3.39 -18.20
CA THR A 152 1.12 -3.08 -18.98
C THR A 152 2.41 -2.99 -18.15
N ALA A 153 2.32 -2.85 -16.82
CA ALA A 153 3.48 -2.65 -15.95
C ALA A 153 3.49 -3.71 -14.85
N LYS A 154 4.55 -4.53 -14.82
CA LYS A 154 4.72 -5.58 -13.80
C LYS A 154 5.73 -5.10 -12.75
N PRO A 155 5.40 -5.14 -11.45
CA PRO A 155 6.38 -4.89 -10.40
C PRO A 155 7.53 -5.91 -10.53
N ILE A 156 8.76 -5.42 -10.64
CA ILE A 156 9.95 -6.27 -10.66
C ILE A 156 10.38 -6.68 -9.24
N ASN A 157 10.01 -5.85 -8.26
CA ASN A 157 10.41 -6.03 -6.87
C ASN A 157 9.20 -6.04 -5.93
N ASP A 158 9.50 -6.43 -4.70
CA ASP A 158 8.65 -6.28 -3.53
C ASP A 158 8.25 -4.78 -3.36
N VAL A 159 7.12 -4.50 -2.69
CA VAL A 159 6.66 -3.14 -2.36
C VAL A 159 7.14 -2.83 -0.96
N VAL A 160 7.59 -1.60 -0.76
CA VAL A 160 7.82 -1.08 0.58
C VAL A 160 6.79 -0.02 0.90
N GLU A 161 6.14 -0.15 2.05
CA GLU A 161 5.35 0.89 2.68
C GLU A 161 6.18 1.52 3.78
N ILE A 162 6.15 2.83 3.86
CA ILE A 162 6.81 3.58 4.92
C ILE A 162 5.75 4.49 5.53
N THR A 163 5.52 4.36 6.84
CA THR A 163 4.45 5.05 7.56
C THR A 163 4.95 5.61 8.87
N VAL A 164 4.47 6.81 9.23
CA VAL A 164 4.73 7.46 10.52
C VAL A 164 3.39 7.58 11.23
N GLU A 165 3.00 6.52 11.95
CA GLU A 165 1.68 6.41 12.59
C GLU A 165 0.54 6.90 11.65
N ASN A 166 -0.24 7.90 12.07
CA ASN A 166 -1.36 8.46 11.30
C ASN A 166 -1.00 9.74 10.52
N GLU A 167 0.29 10.05 10.36
CA GLU A 167 0.77 11.27 9.69
C GLU A 167 0.99 11.05 8.19
N ILE A 168 0.52 12.00 7.39
CA ILE A 168 0.78 12.04 5.94
C ILE A 168 1.99 12.94 5.70
N ILE A 169 3.14 12.32 5.45
CA ILE A 169 4.39 13.05 5.17
C ILE A 169 4.57 13.24 3.66
N ARG A 170 4.72 14.51 3.25
CA ARG A 170 4.98 14.95 1.87
C ARG A 170 5.90 16.16 1.85
N ASN A 171 6.54 16.42 0.72
CA ASN A 171 7.49 17.52 0.52
C ASN A 171 8.61 17.51 1.56
N LEU A 172 9.14 16.33 1.88
CA LEU A 172 10.35 16.22 2.69
C LEU A 172 11.48 17.04 2.05
N SER A 173 12.20 17.80 2.86
CA SER A 173 13.34 18.61 2.41
C SER A 173 14.52 17.75 1.99
N GLU A 174 14.63 16.55 2.55
CA GLU A 174 15.59 15.51 2.17
C GLU A 174 14.80 14.25 1.78
N PRO A 175 14.96 13.72 0.56
CA PRO A 175 14.22 12.56 0.10
C PRO A 175 14.57 11.32 0.92
N ILE A 176 13.59 10.45 1.09
CA ILE A 176 13.88 9.07 1.48
C ILE A 176 14.49 8.38 0.29
N ARG A 177 15.59 7.66 0.54
CA ARG A 177 16.28 6.88 -0.47
C ARG A 177 15.94 5.42 -0.29
N ILE A 178 15.53 4.75 -1.35
CA ILE A 178 15.19 3.33 -1.34
C ILE A 178 16.03 2.62 -2.39
N ASP A 179 16.83 1.68 -1.95
CA ASP A 179 17.67 0.83 -2.77
C ASP A 179 16.94 -0.48 -3.05
N PHE A 180 16.63 -0.72 -4.32
CA PHE A 180 16.05 -1.95 -4.82
C PHE A 180 17.11 -2.75 -5.58
N TYR A 181 17.54 -3.88 -5.01
CA TYR A 181 18.35 -4.85 -5.72
C TYR A 181 17.45 -5.90 -6.35
N HIS A 182 17.77 -6.36 -7.56
CA HIS A 182 16.98 -7.34 -8.28
C HIS A 182 17.84 -8.24 -9.17
N GLU A 183 17.26 -9.28 -9.79
CA GLU A 183 17.96 -10.08 -10.80
C GLU A 183 18.24 -9.23 -12.03
N ALA A 184 19.41 -9.42 -12.68
CA ALA A 184 19.83 -8.57 -13.78
C ALA A 184 18.75 -8.51 -14.88
N VAL A 185 18.33 -7.30 -15.21
CA VAL A 185 17.41 -7.03 -16.32
C VAL A 185 18.14 -6.22 -17.37
N SER A 186 18.03 -6.69 -18.62
CA SER A 186 18.58 -6.03 -19.80
C SER A 186 18.27 -4.53 -19.79
N GLU A 187 19.25 -3.72 -20.18
CA GLU A 187 19.10 -2.28 -20.32
C GLU A 187 18.00 -1.88 -21.31
N SER A 188 17.55 -2.81 -22.17
CA SER A 188 16.41 -2.63 -23.08
C SER A 188 15.05 -2.54 -22.38
N TYR A 189 14.99 -2.62 -21.05
CA TYR A 189 13.78 -2.44 -20.26
C TYR A 189 13.91 -1.20 -19.37
N LEU A 190 12.88 -0.36 -19.41
CA LEU A 190 12.78 0.78 -18.51
C LEU A 190 12.35 0.29 -17.13
N ARG A 191 13.08 0.74 -16.11
CA ARG A 191 12.76 0.53 -14.70
C ARG A 191 12.37 1.89 -14.13
N THR A 192 11.19 1.97 -13.53
CA THR A 192 10.65 3.22 -13.00
C THR A 192 10.18 3.03 -11.57
N CYS A 193 10.63 3.91 -10.68
CA CYS A 193 10.10 4.01 -9.33
C CYS A 193 8.67 4.57 -9.41
N VAL A 194 7.74 3.89 -8.77
CA VAL A 194 6.35 4.33 -8.69
C VAL A 194 5.89 4.34 -7.25
N SER A 195 4.94 5.23 -6.98
CA SER A 195 4.32 5.38 -5.66
C SER A 195 2.80 5.31 -5.74
N TRP A 196 2.15 4.73 -4.75
CA TRP A 196 0.68 4.61 -4.75
C TRP A 196 0.05 5.97 -4.42
N ASP A 197 -0.82 6.44 -5.31
CA ASP A 197 -1.74 7.55 -5.06
C ASP A 197 -2.87 7.18 -4.09
N THR A 198 -2.67 7.39 -2.80
CA THR A 198 -3.69 7.18 -1.77
C THR A 198 -4.81 8.23 -1.77
N ARG A 199 -4.76 9.24 -2.66
CA ARG A 199 -5.81 10.27 -2.78
C ARG A 199 -6.98 9.82 -3.65
N LYS A 200 -6.76 8.86 -4.54
CA LYS A 200 -7.80 8.26 -5.38
C LYS A 200 -8.44 7.10 -4.62
N ASP A 201 -9.51 6.55 -5.19
CA ASP A 201 -10.20 5.37 -4.65
C ASP A 201 -9.18 4.32 -4.16
N SER A 202 -9.18 4.06 -2.86
CA SER A 202 -8.22 3.17 -2.19
C SER A 202 -8.36 1.72 -2.65
N LEU A 203 -9.43 1.40 -3.38
CA LEU A 203 -9.71 0.11 -3.99
C LEU A 203 -9.06 -0.05 -5.37
N GLN A 204 -8.60 1.05 -5.98
CA GLN A 204 -7.85 1.03 -7.22
C GLN A 204 -6.40 1.36 -6.93
N VAL A 205 -5.52 0.36 -7.13
CA VAL A 205 -4.07 0.57 -7.05
C VAL A 205 -3.68 1.52 -8.19
N ASN A 206 -3.32 2.74 -7.83
CA ASN A 206 -2.99 3.79 -8.78
C ASN A 206 -1.51 4.17 -8.58
N TRP A 207 -0.62 3.54 -9.33
CA TRP A 207 0.80 3.86 -9.32
C TRP A 207 1.08 5.17 -10.08
N LEU A 208 1.82 6.09 -9.47
CA LEU A 208 2.29 7.34 -10.06
C LEU A 208 3.80 7.33 -10.23
N THR A 209 4.25 7.72 -11.43
CA THR A 209 5.67 7.87 -11.80
C THR A 209 6.25 9.23 -11.38
N ASP A 210 5.43 10.27 -11.33
CA ASP A 210 5.93 11.66 -11.35
C ASP A 210 6.37 12.21 -9.97
N GLU A 211 6.22 11.43 -8.90
CA GLU A 211 6.47 11.90 -7.53
C GLU A 211 7.78 11.34 -6.93
N CYS A 212 8.45 10.39 -7.62
CA CYS A 212 9.72 9.81 -7.18
C CYS A 212 10.77 9.86 -8.30
N GLU A 213 11.99 10.30 -7.98
CA GLU A 213 13.11 10.24 -8.92
C GLU A 213 13.65 8.81 -8.99
N THR A 214 13.87 8.32 -10.22
CA THR A 214 14.46 7.02 -10.47
C THR A 214 15.91 7.14 -10.92
N GLN A 215 16.83 6.49 -10.21
CA GLN A 215 18.23 6.38 -10.62
C GLN A 215 18.61 4.93 -10.85
N GLN A 216 18.85 4.57 -12.11
CA GLN A 216 19.34 3.24 -12.48
C GLN A 216 20.86 3.14 -12.27
N LYS A 217 21.30 2.13 -11.51
CA LYS A 217 22.71 1.87 -11.18
C LYS A 217 23.10 0.49 -11.71
N GLY A 218 23.32 0.39 -13.03
CA GLY A 218 23.61 -0.88 -13.69
C GLY A 218 22.37 -1.74 -13.91
N GLU A 219 22.57 -3.05 -14.11
CA GLU A 219 21.51 -3.97 -14.55
C GLU A 219 20.63 -4.52 -13.41
N ASN A 220 21.06 -4.37 -12.16
CA ASN A 220 20.50 -5.10 -11.02
C ASN A 220 20.24 -4.22 -9.78
N HIS A 221 20.34 -2.90 -9.92
CA HIS A 221 20.18 -1.96 -8.83
C HIS A 221 19.48 -0.68 -9.29
N ILE A 222 18.39 -0.34 -8.60
CA ILE A 222 17.61 0.88 -8.77
C ILE A 222 17.58 1.64 -7.45
N VAL A 223 17.76 2.95 -7.51
CA VAL A 223 17.59 3.85 -6.37
C VAL A 223 16.39 4.74 -6.63
N CYS A 224 15.42 4.73 -5.72
CA CYS A 224 14.27 5.63 -5.72
C CYS A 224 14.50 6.73 -4.69
N LEU A 225 14.31 7.99 -5.09
CA LEU A 225 14.33 9.15 -4.19
C LEU A 225 12.92 9.75 -4.15
N CYS A 226 12.26 9.69 -3.00
CA CYS A 226 10.88 10.15 -2.84
C CYS A 226 10.79 11.17 -1.70
N ASN A 227 10.05 12.24 -1.91
CA ASN A 227 9.82 13.28 -0.89
C ASN A 227 8.53 13.05 -0.09
N HIS A 228 7.96 11.86 -0.16
CA HIS A 228 6.71 11.47 0.49
C HIS A 228 6.76 10.02 0.96
N LEU A 229 5.92 9.74 1.94
CA LEU A 229 5.72 8.42 2.52
C LEU A 229 4.43 7.79 1.98
N THR A 230 4.56 6.61 1.38
CA THR A 230 3.47 5.78 0.86
C THR A 230 4.02 4.39 0.50
N TYR A 231 3.24 3.59 -0.23
CA TYR A 231 3.69 2.39 -0.92
C TYR A 231 4.56 2.76 -2.13
N ILE A 232 5.76 2.19 -2.22
CA ILE A 232 6.74 2.46 -3.27
C ILE A 232 7.26 1.13 -3.82
N THR A 233 7.42 1.05 -5.14
CA THR A 233 8.01 -0.12 -5.82
C THR A 233 8.67 0.29 -7.14
N VAL A 234 9.29 -0.68 -7.81
CA VAL A 234 9.85 -0.54 -9.15
C VAL A 234 9.00 -1.36 -10.11
N VAL A 235 8.56 -0.73 -11.19
CA VAL A 235 7.91 -1.41 -12.32
C VAL A 235 8.86 -1.50 -13.50
N VAL A 236 8.66 -2.54 -14.31
CA VAL A 236 9.39 -2.73 -15.57
C VAL A 236 8.45 -2.62 -16.74
N GLU A 237 8.88 -1.83 -17.73
CA GLU A 237 8.19 -1.65 -19.00
C GLU A 237 9.15 -1.92 -20.17
N ARG A 238 8.62 -2.43 -21.27
CA ARG A 238 9.40 -2.53 -22.51
C ARG A 238 9.61 -1.13 -23.05
N HIS A 239 10.81 -0.83 -23.53
CA HIS A 239 11.01 0.30 -24.42
C HIS A 239 10.11 0.15 -25.66
N THR A 240 8.94 0.77 -25.63
CA THR A 240 8.14 1.06 -26.81
C THR A 240 8.33 2.53 -27.11
N ALA A 241 8.63 2.87 -28.37
CA ALA A 241 8.90 4.23 -28.81
C ALA A 241 7.72 5.22 -28.60
N ASP A 242 6.59 4.77 -28.06
CA ASP A 242 5.34 5.53 -27.89
C ASP A 242 4.78 5.58 -26.45
N SER A 243 5.43 5.00 -25.44
CA SER A 243 4.94 5.08 -24.05
C SER A 243 5.52 6.27 -23.31
N ALA A 244 5.25 7.49 -23.81
CA ALA A 244 5.37 8.67 -22.97
C ALA A 244 4.23 8.65 -21.95
N PHE A 245 4.54 8.40 -20.68
CA PHE A 245 3.65 8.81 -19.60
C PHE A 245 3.29 10.29 -19.81
N PRO A 246 2.04 10.73 -19.61
CA PRO A 246 1.71 12.14 -19.70
C PRO A 246 2.47 12.90 -18.62
N THR A 247 3.63 13.44 -18.97
CA THR A 247 4.41 14.35 -18.13
C THR A 247 3.55 15.57 -17.90
N THR A 248 2.96 15.69 -16.71
CA THR A 248 2.20 16.90 -16.38
C THR A 248 3.21 18.00 -16.10
N THR A 249 3.62 18.71 -17.15
CA THR A 249 4.48 19.88 -17.03
C THR A 249 3.71 20.96 -16.29
N LYS A 250 4.04 21.19 -15.02
CA LYS A 250 3.59 22.38 -14.29
C LYS A 250 4.21 23.61 -14.93
N THR A 251 3.46 24.27 -15.82
CA THR A 251 3.81 25.60 -16.30
C THR A 251 3.56 26.59 -15.15
N VAL A 252 4.63 27.04 -14.50
CA VAL A 252 4.56 28.21 -13.62
C VAL A 252 4.35 29.42 -14.54
N ARG A 253 3.15 29.99 -14.50
CA ARG A 253 2.89 31.32 -15.07
C ARG A 253 3.31 32.34 -14.04
N ASP A 254 4.51 32.88 -14.19
CA ASP A 254 4.89 34.10 -13.50
C ASP A 254 3.98 35.22 -14.00
N SER A 255 3.23 35.79 -13.07
CA SER A 255 2.41 36.99 -13.32
C SER A 255 3.27 38.20 -12.99
N ALA A 256 3.61 38.97 -14.02
CA ALA A 256 4.02 40.37 -13.91
C ALA A 256 3.17 41.18 -14.89
#